data_AF-A0A924AQ63-F1
#
_entry.id   AF-A0A924AQ63-F1
#
_cell.length_a   1.000
_cell.length_b   1.000
_cell.length_c   1.000
_cell.angle_alpha   90.00
_cell.angle_beta   90.00
_cell.angle_gamma   90.00
#
_symmetry.space_group_name_H-M   'P 1'
#
loop_
_entity.id
_entity.type
_entity.pdbx_description
1 polymer ?
#
loop_
_entity_poly.entity_id
_entity_poly.type
_entity_poly.pdbx_seq_one_letter_code
_entity_poly.pdbx_strand_id
1 'polypeptide(L)'
;SYKTALYPAEFKQLFAASFLTSLTEPLVWIRLTMPSVLDAHTLAPLTVQINAFPVINRKHIEHTHRFKDITNVIPVQTGTFEYFLSVDELTDSRAKVYRQIPYSENGSESAGSYSLRKGGTGRVDARSAKEYLIHLKDLIRDESAAFASYGQDTVNNLLKEMDKLLAQLDQRIKKHNQFHTDAYYYVTVEHAAYNETFFLYYWVTNSIHANGIYAGTKLNIYKGSQLKSGSVHLLTATTGGKNVLEPSRHIDAWKYASLTHNKIVTAEDIKAFCIHELGSKIESVSIRKGLIASTHPKQGLVRCVEVLLKKNASDAAASDQTEWDVELKSLQSKMELRSSLNLNMKVLLVE
;
A
#
# COMPACT_ATOMS: atom_id res chain seq x y z
N SER A 1 -4.48 -32.39 22.58
CA SER A 1 -3.72 -33.63 22.31
C SER A 1 -4.31 -34.28 21.07
N TYR A 2 -3.56 -34.37 19.98
CA TYR A 2 -4.04 -35.00 18.74
C TYR A 2 -4.02 -36.52 18.89
N LYS A 3 -5.07 -37.23 18.45
CA LYS A 3 -5.09 -38.69 18.42
C LYS A 3 -4.30 -39.19 17.22
N THR A 4 -3.27 -39.99 17.46
CA THR A 4 -2.51 -40.68 16.41
C THR A 4 -3.09 -42.08 16.20
N ALA A 5 -3.11 -42.53 14.95
CA ALA A 5 -3.57 -43.88 14.58
C ALA A 5 -2.79 -44.37 13.35
N LEU A 6 -2.71 -45.69 13.17
CA LEU A 6 -2.08 -46.30 11.99
C LEU A 6 -2.86 -45.97 10.71
N TYR A 7 -4.17 -46.12 10.72
CA TYR A 7 -5.08 -45.67 9.66
C TYR A 7 -6.54 -45.65 10.18
N PRO A 8 -7.44 -44.85 9.58
CA PRO A 8 -8.86 -44.84 9.93
C PRO A 8 -9.56 -46.15 9.54
N ALA A 9 -10.56 -46.59 10.31
CA ALA A 9 -11.27 -47.85 10.04
C ALA A 9 -11.93 -47.90 8.63
N GLU A 10 -12.33 -46.74 8.12
CA GLU A 10 -12.96 -46.54 6.80
C GLU A 10 -12.01 -46.93 5.65
N PHE A 11 -10.69 -46.86 5.85
CA PHE A 11 -9.70 -47.19 4.82
C PHE A 11 -9.68 -48.69 4.48
N LYS A 12 -10.12 -49.56 5.39
CA LYS A 12 -10.25 -51.01 5.14
C LYS A 12 -11.23 -51.35 4.02
N GLN A 13 -12.18 -50.46 3.74
CA GLN A 13 -13.19 -50.64 2.70
C GLN A 13 -12.77 -49.99 1.37
N LEU A 14 -11.83 -49.04 1.40
CA LEU A 14 -11.47 -48.19 0.25
C LEU A 14 -10.12 -48.57 -0.38
N PHE A 15 -9.19 -49.15 0.38
CA PHE A 15 -7.85 -49.48 -0.09
C PHE A 15 -7.55 -50.98 0.06
N ALA A 16 -6.71 -51.52 -0.84
CA ALA A 16 -6.26 -52.90 -0.76
C ALA A 16 -5.41 -53.16 0.50
N ALA A 17 -5.50 -54.38 1.04
CA ALA A 17 -4.78 -54.76 2.26
C ALA A 17 -3.25 -54.61 2.14
N SER A 18 -2.69 -54.78 0.94
CA SER A 18 -1.26 -54.56 0.66
C SER A 18 -0.82 -53.11 0.90
N PHE A 19 -1.67 -52.12 0.62
CA PHE A 19 -1.40 -50.71 0.88
C PHE A 19 -1.56 -50.34 2.35
N LEU A 20 -2.50 -50.97 3.07
CA LEU A 20 -2.68 -50.72 4.50
C LEU A 20 -1.54 -51.28 5.35
N THR A 21 -0.83 -52.29 4.84
CA THR A 21 0.31 -52.92 5.53
C THR A 21 1.58 -52.05 5.44
N SER A 22 1.67 -51.14 4.47
CA SER A 22 2.81 -50.21 4.35
C SER A 22 2.72 -49.01 5.31
N LEU A 23 1.53 -48.72 5.85
CA LEU A 23 1.29 -47.69 6.85
C LEU A 23 1.64 -48.23 8.25
N THR A 24 2.92 -48.18 8.60
CA THR A 24 3.47 -48.77 9.84
C THR A 24 3.63 -47.76 10.99
N GLU A 25 3.52 -46.47 10.71
CA GLU A 25 3.71 -45.40 11.68
C GLU A 25 2.38 -44.78 12.14
N PRO A 26 2.22 -44.43 13.42
CA PRO A 26 1.03 -43.76 13.92
C PRO A 26 1.03 -42.29 13.47
N LEU A 27 0.15 -41.97 12.53
CA LEU A 27 0.01 -40.63 11.93
C LEU A 27 -1.20 -39.87 12.47
N VAL A 28 -1.21 -38.56 12.25
CA VAL A 28 -2.38 -37.70 12.46
C VAL A 28 -3.19 -37.66 11.16
N TRP A 29 -4.45 -38.09 11.23
CA TRP A 29 -5.33 -38.16 10.09
C TRP A 29 -6.29 -36.98 10.05
N ILE A 30 -6.36 -36.30 8.91
CA ILE A 30 -7.25 -35.16 8.69
C ILE A 30 -8.42 -35.63 7.81
N ARG A 31 -9.63 -35.60 8.37
CA ARG A 31 -10.86 -35.89 7.64
C ARG A 31 -11.49 -34.59 7.17
N LEU A 32 -11.61 -34.41 5.86
CA LEU A 32 -12.32 -33.30 5.24
C LEU A 32 -13.74 -33.75 4.90
N THR A 33 -14.74 -33.26 5.64
CA THR A 33 -16.15 -33.46 5.32
C THR A 33 -16.68 -32.26 4.55
N MET A 34 -17.03 -32.46 3.28
CA MET A 34 -17.56 -31.40 2.43
C MET A 34 -19.09 -31.46 2.34
N PRO A 35 -19.80 -30.34 2.15
CA PRO A 35 -21.22 -30.34 1.86
C PRO A 35 -21.52 -31.11 0.56
N SER A 36 -22.67 -31.79 0.51
CA SER A 36 -23.01 -32.87 -0.42
C SER A 36 -23.16 -32.50 -1.91
N VAL A 37 -22.69 -31.33 -2.36
CA VAL A 37 -22.79 -30.89 -3.76
C VAL A 37 -21.49 -30.20 -4.17
N LEU A 38 -20.50 -30.98 -4.61
CA LEU A 38 -19.31 -30.47 -5.28
C LEU A 38 -19.13 -31.27 -6.58
N ASP A 39 -19.17 -30.57 -7.69
CA ASP A 39 -18.91 -31.14 -9.01
C ASP A 39 -17.43 -31.52 -9.13
N ALA A 40 -17.10 -32.55 -9.90
CA ALA A 40 -15.70 -32.97 -10.11
C ALA A 40 -14.79 -31.82 -10.57
N HIS A 41 -15.34 -30.83 -11.28
CA HIS A 41 -14.66 -29.61 -11.70
C HIS A 41 -14.22 -28.71 -10.53
N THR A 42 -14.98 -28.67 -9.43
CA THR A 42 -14.64 -27.89 -8.23
C THR A 42 -13.63 -28.58 -7.32
N LEU A 43 -13.54 -29.91 -7.39
CA LEU A 43 -12.57 -30.72 -6.63
C LEU A 43 -11.20 -30.79 -7.30
N ALA A 44 -11.15 -30.75 -8.64
CA ALA A 44 -9.90 -30.84 -9.40
C ALA A 44 -8.79 -29.84 -9.00
N PRO A 45 -9.08 -28.55 -8.70
CA PRO A 45 -8.06 -27.59 -8.27
C PRO A 45 -7.76 -27.62 -6.75
N LEU A 46 -8.42 -28.48 -5.97
CA LEU A 46 -8.24 -28.49 -4.51
C LEU A 46 -6.86 -29.02 -4.14
N THR A 47 -6.03 -28.15 -3.55
CA THR A 47 -4.72 -28.52 -3.01
C THR A 47 -4.73 -28.33 -1.50
N VAL A 48 -4.29 -29.36 -0.78
CA VAL A 48 -4.15 -29.32 0.68
C VAL A 48 -2.68 -29.19 1.01
N GLN A 49 -2.32 -28.08 1.66
CA GLN A 49 -0.95 -27.78 2.08
C GLN A 49 -0.94 -27.54 3.58
N ILE A 50 0.12 -28.03 4.24
CA ILE A 50 0.39 -27.74 5.65
C ILE A 50 1.38 -26.58 5.76
N ASN A 51 1.40 -25.92 6.91
CA ASN A 51 2.32 -24.80 7.17
C ASN A 51 2.17 -23.62 6.17
N ALA A 52 0.94 -23.39 5.70
CA ALA A 52 0.59 -22.23 4.90
C ALA A 52 0.35 -21.02 5.83
N PHE A 53 0.99 -19.90 5.54
CA PHE A 53 0.84 -18.64 6.28
C PHE A 53 0.76 -17.45 5.32
N PRO A 54 0.01 -16.39 5.68
CA PRO A 54 -0.05 -15.19 4.87
C PRO A 54 1.31 -14.47 4.88
N VAL A 55 1.68 -13.93 3.72
CA VAL A 55 2.92 -13.17 3.54
C VAL A 55 2.61 -11.76 3.08
N ILE A 56 3.43 -10.80 3.53
CA ILE A 56 3.34 -9.41 3.12
C ILE A 56 4.69 -8.95 2.56
N ASN A 57 4.68 -8.21 1.46
CA ASN A 57 5.90 -7.59 0.92
C ASN A 57 6.21 -6.32 1.72
N ARG A 58 7.13 -6.43 2.67
CA ARG A 58 7.75 -5.29 3.36
C ARG A 58 9.23 -5.55 3.63
N LYS A 59 10.04 -4.51 3.55
CA LYS A 59 11.47 -4.50 3.89
C LYS A 59 11.72 -3.45 4.96
N HIS A 60 12.46 -3.85 6.00
CA HIS A 60 12.86 -2.97 7.09
C HIS A 60 14.15 -2.25 6.70
N ILE A 61 14.18 -0.92 6.82
CA ILE A 61 15.35 -0.10 6.55
C ILE A 61 15.71 0.68 7.81
N GLU A 62 16.99 0.64 8.14
CA GLU A 62 17.62 1.46 9.16
C GLU A 62 18.33 2.64 8.50
N HIS A 63 17.98 3.87 8.89
CA HIS A 63 18.59 5.09 8.40
C HIS A 63 19.10 5.93 9.56
N THR A 64 20.41 6.16 9.60
CA THR A 64 21.05 7.02 10.59
C THR A 64 21.22 8.42 10.01
N HIS A 65 20.68 9.43 10.68
CA HIS A 65 20.79 10.82 10.27
C HIS A 65 21.33 11.68 11.41
N ARG A 66 22.34 12.51 11.12
CA ARG A 66 22.90 13.47 12.07
C ARG A 66 22.54 14.88 11.65
N PHE A 67 21.88 15.62 12.54
CA PHE A 67 21.56 17.02 12.29
C PHE A 67 22.83 17.86 12.33
N LYS A 68 23.17 18.50 11.20
CA LYS A 68 24.34 19.39 11.07
C LYS A 68 23.95 20.88 11.12
N ASP A 69 22.71 21.20 10.78
CA ASP A 69 22.16 22.56 10.64
C ASP A 69 20.86 22.73 11.45
N ILE A 70 20.21 23.90 11.34
CA ILE A 70 18.91 24.27 11.95
C ILE A 70 17.72 23.41 11.46
N THR A 71 17.92 22.56 10.46
CA THR A 71 16.84 21.77 9.86
C THR A 71 16.59 20.49 10.64
N ASN A 72 15.46 20.42 11.34
CA ASN A 72 15.02 19.21 12.06
C ASN A 72 14.30 18.21 11.15
N VAL A 73 14.80 18.00 9.92
CA VAL A 73 14.18 17.17 8.90
C VAL A 73 15.08 16.00 8.53
N ILE A 74 14.55 14.78 8.63
CA ILE A 74 15.19 13.54 8.22
C ILE A 74 14.54 13.08 6.91
N PRO A 75 15.25 13.07 5.77
CA PRO A 75 14.71 12.56 4.51
C PRO A 75 14.56 11.04 4.57
N VAL A 76 13.42 10.52 4.09
CA VAL A 76 13.21 9.08 3.93
C VAL A 76 13.74 8.66 2.58
N GLN A 77 14.71 7.75 2.57
CA GLN A 77 15.32 7.27 1.34
C GLN A 77 14.62 6.01 0.84
N THR A 78 14.25 5.99 -0.44
CA THR A 78 13.65 4.83 -1.11
C THR A 78 14.48 4.51 -2.35
N GLY A 79 14.73 3.24 -2.62
CA GLY A 79 15.37 2.80 -3.85
C GLY A 79 14.41 2.79 -5.05
N THR A 80 14.94 2.38 -6.20
CA THR A 80 14.15 2.17 -7.42
C THR A 80 13.09 1.09 -7.17
N PHE A 81 11.84 1.37 -7.54
CA PHE A 81 10.68 0.50 -7.30
C PHE A 81 10.40 0.20 -5.82
N GLU A 82 10.93 1.00 -4.89
CA GLU A 82 10.57 0.94 -3.48
C GLU A 82 9.71 2.16 -3.11
N TYR A 83 8.65 1.90 -2.35
CA TYR A 83 7.69 2.89 -1.90
C TYR A 83 7.67 2.87 -0.37
N PHE A 84 7.65 4.05 0.23
CA PHE A 84 7.53 4.19 1.67
C PHE A 84 6.16 3.66 2.14
N LEU A 85 6.17 2.83 3.20
CA LEU A 85 4.96 2.26 3.78
C LEU A 85 4.61 2.94 5.11
N SER A 86 5.51 2.88 6.09
CA SER A 86 5.30 3.49 7.41
C SER A 86 6.62 3.66 8.17
N VAL A 87 6.63 4.58 9.12
CA VAL A 87 7.69 4.62 10.15
C VAL A 87 7.41 3.52 11.16
N ASP A 88 8.45 2.79 11.54
CA ASP A 88 8.41 1.75 12.58
C ASP A 88 8.78 2.35 13.93
N GLU A 89 9.96 2.98 13.98
CA GLU A 89 10.52 3.56 15.19
C GLU A 89 11.46 4.72 14.85
N LEU A 90 11.48 5.75 15.69
CA LEU A 90 12.46 6.84 15.64
C LEU A 90 13.10 6.99 17.02
N THR A 91 14.41 6.83 17.09
CA THR A 91 15.19 6.98 18.32
C THR A 91 16.31 7.99 18.15
N ASP A 92 16.71 8.63 19.25
CA ASP A 92 17.93 9.45 19.30
C ASP A 92 19.14 8.66 19.83
N SER A 93 20.30 9.31 19.85
CA SER A 93 21.54 8.79 20.43
C SER A 93 21.48 8.45 21.93
N ARG A 94 20.43 8.89 22.64
CA ARG A 94 20.18 8.64 24.06
C ARG A 94 19.13 7.55 24.27
N ALA A 95 18.75 6.83 23.21
CA ALA A 95 17.70 5.82 23.19
C ALA A 95 16.31 6.34 23.58
N LYS A 96 16.05 7.64 23.38
CA LYS A 96 14.71 8.21 23.54
C LYS A 96 13.88 7.90 22.31
N VAL A 97 12.71 7.30 22.52
CA VAL A 97 11.75 6.98 21.46
C VAL A 97 10.84 8.17 21.20
N TYR A 98 10.71 8.55 19.94
CA TYR A 98 9.83 9.63 19.49
C TYR A 98 8.53 9.05 18.96
N ARG A 99 7.39 9.69 19.26
CA ARG A 99 6.07 9.26 18.79
C ARG A 99 5.52 10.16 17.69
N GLN A 100 4.77 9.58 16.76
CA GLN A 100 4.10 10.37 15.74
C GLN A 100 3.02 11.24 16.37
N ILE A 101 3.00 12.53 16.06
CA ILE A 101 1.94 13.44 16.51
C ILE A 101 0.63 13.04 15.82
N PRO A 102 -0.43 12.65 16.55
CA PRO A 102 -1.74 12.52 15.95
C PRO A 102 -2.21 13.90 15.50
N TYR A 103 -2.73 14.01 14.27
CA TYR A 103 -3.24 15.26 13.69
C TYR A 103 -4.40 15.92 14.48
N SER A 104 -4.85 15.29 15.57
CA SER A 104 -5.94 15.70 16.44
C SER A 104 -5.59 15.31 17.87
N GLU A 105 -4.84 16.15 18.58
CA GLU A 105 -5.01 16.41 20.03
C GLU A 105 -3.96 17.45 20.49
N ASN A 106 -4.45 18.64 20.85
CA ASN A 106 -3.71 19.54 21.74
C ASN A 106 -3.80 18.96 23.16
N GLY A 107 -2.97 17.96 23.46
CA GLY A 107 -3.07 17.20 24.70
C GLY A 107 -1.71 16.69 25.17
N SER A 108 -1.10 17.43 26.10
CA SER A 108 0.15 17.14 26.81
C SER A 108 1.40 16.94 25.95
N GLU A 109 2.29 17.94 26.00
CA GLU A 109 3.69 17.84 25.61
C GLU A 109 4.38 16.71 26.40
N SER A 110 4.31 15.49 25.87
CA SER A 110 5.23 14.43 26.29
C SER A 110 6.45 14.52 25.39
N ALA A 111 7.61 14.70 26.01
CA ALA A 111 8.86 15.05 25.35
C ALA A 111 9.22 14.10 24.19
N GLY A 112 9.33 14.64 22.97
CA GLY A 112 9.85 13.93 21.80
C GLY A 112 8.75 13.42 20.87
N SER A 113 8.39 14.24 19.90
CA SER A 113 7.38 13.93 18.88
C SER A 113 7.97 14.09 17.47
N TYR A 114 7.39 13.40 16.49
CA TYR A 114 7.72 13.62 15.08
C TYR A 114 6.47 13.74 14.22
N SER A 115 6.59 14.46 13.10
CA SER A 115 5.56 14.54 12.07
C SER A 115 6.09 13.97 10.76
N LEU A 116 5.33 13.06 10.15
CA LEU A 116 5.61 12.54 8.82
C LEU A 116 4.96 13.46 7.78
N ARG A 117 5.75 13.93 6.83
CA ARG A 117 5.26 14.77 5.73
C ARG A 117 5.64 14.16 4.39
N LYS A 118 4.71 14.22 3.45
CA LYS A 118 4.93 13.87 2.05
C LYS A 118 5.33 15.13 1.29
N GLY A 119 6.43 15.06 0.56
CA GLY A 119 6.87 16.11 -0.35
C GLY A 119 5.81 16.34 -1.42
N GLY A 120 5.42 17.59 -1.63
CA GLY A 120 4.40 17.96 -2.62
C GLY A 120 2.95 18.03 -2.13
N THR A 121 2.62 17.59 -0.91
CA THR A 121 1.23 17.66 -0.39
C THR A 121 0.89 18.94 0.37
N GLY A 122 1.86 19.86 0.53
CA GLY A 122 1.67 21.10 1.28
C GLY A 122 1.34 22.34 0.43
N ARG A 123 1.31 22.23 -0.89
CA ARG A 123 1.10 23.40 -1.76
C ARG A 123 0.18 23.05 -2.93
N VAL A 124 -1.05 23.52 -2.83
CA VAL A 124 -2.01 23.63 -3.95
C VAL A 124 -1.48 24.60 -5.03
N ASP A 125 -0.42 25.36 -4.73
CA ASP A 125 0.32 26.13 -5.72
C ASP A 125 1.60 25.36 -6.10
N ALA A 126 1.54 24.65 -7.24
CA ALA A 126 2.66 23.89 -7.80
C ALA A 126 3.77 24.78 -8.38
N ARG A 127 3.96 26.00 -7.85
CA ARG A 127 5.16 26.78 -8.13
C ARG A 127 6.34 26.06 -7.49
N SER A 128 7.09 25.34 -8.31
CA SER A 128 8.38 24.81 -7.89
C SER A 128 9.18 25.97 -7.31
N ALA A 129 9.88 25.80 -6.19
CA ALA A 129 10.77 26.84 -5.67
C ALA A 129 11.74 27.33 -6.76
N LYS A 130 12.06 26.46 -7.72
CA LYS A 130 12.76 26.78 -8.97
C LYS A 130 12.00 27.76 -9.86
N GLU A 131 10.71 27.53 -10.13
CA GLU A 131 9.89 28.45 -10.92
C GLU A 131 9.77 29.82 -10.25
N TYR A 132 9.68 29.84 -8.92
CA TYR A 132 9.72 31.08 -8.17
C TYR A 132 11.08 31.80 -8.29
N LEU A 133 12.19 31.06 -8.26
CA LEU A 133 13.54 31.61 -8.48
C LEU A 133 13.73 32.11 -9.92
N ILE A 134 13.19 31.40 -10.92
CA ILE A 134 13.20 31.83 -12.32
C ILE A 134 12.38 33.11 -12.48
N HIS A 135 11.18 33.14 -11.90
CA HIS A 135 10.33 34.33 -11.92
C HIS A 135 11.01 35.54 -11.24
N LEU A 136 11.65 35.33 -10.08
CA LEU A 136 12.41 36.38 -9.40
C LEU A 136 13.61 36.85 -10.22
N LYS A 137 14.30 35.95 -10.92
CA LYS A 137 15.36 36.30 -11.87
C LYS A 137 14.84 37.18 -13.00
N ASP A 138 13.71 36.80 -13.62
CA ASP A 138 13.12 37.56 -14.72
C ASP A 138 12.71 38.96 -14.25
N LEU A 139 12.16 39.07 -13.03
CA LEU A 139 11.87 40.34 -12.38
C LEU A 139 13.12 41.21 -12.20
N ILE A 140 14.23 40.66 -11.69
CA ILE A 140 15.49 41.39 -11.54
C ILE A 140 16.02 41.86 -12.91
N ARG A 141 15.84 41.06 -13.95
CA ARG A 141 16.25 41.43 -15.30
C ARG A 141 15.40 42.58 -15.85
N ASP A 142 14.09 42.57 -15.61
CA ASP A 142 13.18 43.64 -16.05
C ASP A 142 13.43 44.94 -15.27
N GLU A 143 13.72 44.83 -13.97
CA GLU A 143 14.12 45.97 -13.14
C GLU A 143 15.58 46.41 -13.35
N SER A 144 16.41 45.66 -14.08
CA SER A 144 17.83 46.02 -14.35
C SER A 144 17.99 47.41 -15.00
N ALA A 145 16.99 47.87 -15.75
CA ALA A 145 16.96 49.24 -16.30
C ALA A 145 16.88 50.32 -15.20
N ALA A 146 16.20 50.05 -14.08
CA ALA A 146 16.16 50.92 -12.91
C ALA A 146 17.49 50.91 -12.12
N PHE A 147 18.28 49.83 -12.24
CA PHE A 147 19.61 49.67 -11.63
C PHE A 147 20.77 50.11 -12.54
N ALA A 148 20.51 50.68 -13.72
CA ALA A 148 21.54 51.17 -14.64
C ALA A 148 22.50 52.19 -13.99
N SER A 149 22.04 52.88 -12.93
CA SER A 149 22.84 53.81 -12.12
C SER A 149 23.87 53.14 -11.20
N TYR A 150 23.72 51.86 -10.88
CA TYR A 150 24.60 51.09 -9.99
C TYR A 150 25.59 50.17 -10.74
N GLY A 151 25.62 50.24 -12.07
CA GLY A 151 26.55 49.50 -12.93
C GLY A 151 25.88 48.28 -13.60
N GLN A 152 25.50 48.44 -14.86
CA GLN A 152 24.81 47.40 -15.63
C GLN A 152 25.63 46.10 -15.77
N ASP A 153 26.96 46.22 -15.78
CA ASP A 153 27.87 45.07 -15.88
C ASP A 153 27.91 44.21 -14.61
N THR A 154 27.77 44.81 -13.42
CA THR A 154 27.80 44.06 -12.15
C THR A 154 26.53 43.23 -11.98
N VAL A 155 25.37 43.80 -12.30
CA VAL A 155 24.07 43.10 -12.29
C VAL A 155 24.08 41.94 -13.28
N ASN A 156 24.57 42.16 -14.50
CA ASN A 156 24.67 41.11 -15.51
C ASN A 156 25.61 39.97 -15.10
N ASN A 157 26.71 40.28 -14.42
CA ASN A 157 27.63 39.26 -13.91
C ASN A 157 27.02 38.45 -12.76
N LEU A 158 26.29 39.10 -11.85
CA LEU A 158 25.58 38.42 -10.75
C LEU A 158 24.48 37.49 -11.29
N LEU A 159 23.71 37.94 -12.30
CA LEU A 159 22.71 37.11 -12.97
C LEU A 159 23.32 35.86 -13.63
N LYS A 160 24.49 35.99 -14.27
CA LYS A 160 25.22 34.84 -14.83
C LYS A 160 25.71 33.88 -13.74
N GLU A 161 26.13 34.39 -12.60
CA GLU A 161 26.53 33.57 -11.46
C GLU A 161 25.32 32.81 -10.88
N MET A 162 24.16 33.47 -10.78
CA MET A 162 22.91 32.81 -10.39
C MET A 162 22.53 31.69 -11.37
N ASP A 163 22.69 31.88 -12.68
CA ASP A 163 22.45 30.81 -13.66
C ASP A 163 23.35 29.60 -13.43
N LYS A 164 24.62 29.83 -13.14
CA LYS A 164 25.57 28.76 -12.81
C LYS A 164 25.17 28.03 -11.52
N LEU A 165 24.76 28.76 -10.49
CA LEU A 165 24.29 28.18 -9.22
C LEU A 165 22.99 27.39 -9.39
N LEU A 166 22.04 27.91 -10.16
CA LEU A 166 20.78 27.22 -10.48
C LEU A 166 21.04 25.94 -11.27
N ALA A 167 21.93 25.97 -12.26
CA ALA A 167 22.31 24.78 -13.03
C ALA A 167 23.01 23.72 -12.17
N GLN A 168 23.89 24.14 -11.25
CA GLN A 168 24.54 23.24 -10.30
C GLN A 168 23.53 22.62 -9.32
N LEU A 169 22.58 23.42 -8.84
CA LEU A 169 21.49 22.97 -7.99
C LEU A 169 20.60 21.95 -8.73
N ASP A 170 20.23 22.23 -9.97
CA ASP A 170 19.50 21.29 -10.84
C ASP A 170 20.25 19.97 -11.03
N GLN A 171 21.56 20.02 -11.25
CA GLN A 171 22.36 18.82 -11.44
C GLN A 171 22.44 17.99 -10.15
N ARG A 172 22.54 18.64 -8.98
CA ARG A 172 22.52 17.96 -7.68
C ARG A 172 21.15 17.35 -7.38
N ILE A 173 20.07 18.09 -7.65
CA ILE A 173 18.70 17.58 -7.52
C ILE A 173 18.48 16.40 -8.46
N LYS A 174 18.85 16.48 -9.73
CA LYS A 174 18.69 15.37 -10.69
C LYS A 174 19.49 14.13 -10.29
N LYS A 175 20.72 14.29 -9.80
CA LYS A 175 21.53 13.18 -9.28
C LYS A 175 20.90 12.51 -8.06
N HIS A 176 20.24 13.28 -7.20
CA HIS A 176 19.54 12.73 -6.03
C HIS A 176 18.20 12.09 -6.43
N ASN A 177 17.45 12.74 -7.33
CA ASN A 177 16.12 12.32 -7.78
C ASN A 177 16.13 11.13 -8.76
N GLN A 178 17.30 10.71 -9.29
CA GLN A 178 17.40 9.57 -10.21
C GLN A 178 16.90 8.24 -9.62
N PHE A 179 16.78 8.13 -8.30
CA PHE A 179 16.30 6.93 -7.60
C PHE A 179 14.90 7.08 -7.00
N HIS A 180 14.28 8.25 -7.10
CA HIS A 180 13.02 8.56 -6.45
C HIS A 180 11.97 8.88 -7.51
N THR A 181 11.23 7.86 -7.91
CA THR A 181 10.11 7.97 -8.85
C THR A 181 8.89 8.66 -8.24
N ASP A 182 8.82 8.73 -6.90
CA ASP A 182 7.66 9.20 -6.13
C ASP A 182 8.03 10.26 -5.08
N ALA A 183 7.00 11.00 -4.63
CA ALA A 183 7.05 12.01 -3.58
C ALA A 183 7.98 11.66 -2.40
N TYR A 184 8.96 12.53 -2.13
CA TYR A 184 9.90 12.38 -1.01
C TYR A 184 9.18 12.47 0.32
N TYR A 185 9.19 11.40 1.11
CA TYR A 185 8.75 11.48 2.50
C TYR A 185 9.87 12.06 3.34
N TYR A 186 9.51 12.87 4.33
CA TYR A 186 10.46 13.38 5.31
C TYR A 186 9.82 13.42 6.69
N VAL A 187 10.63 13.12 7.70
CA VAL A 187 10.25 13.13 9.10
C VAL A 187 10.75 14.42 9.71
N THR A 188 9.84 15.23 10.24
CA THR A 188 10.20 16.44 10.99
C THR A 188 10.15 16.13 12.47
N VAL A 189 11.26 16.34 13.17
CA VAL A 189 11.38 16.08 14.61
C VAL A 189 11.16 17.38 15.38
N GLU A 190 10.27 17.36 16.38
CA GLU A 190 10.11 18.51 17.27
C GLU A 190 11.24 18.55 18.30
N HIS A 191 11.81 19.74 18.51
CA HIS A 191 12.84 19.98 19.53
C HIS A 191 14.07 19.06 19.41
N ALA A 192 14.59 18.85 18.19
CA ALA A 192 15.87 18.16 18.03
C ALA A 192 17.01 19.01 18.58
N ALA A 193 17.88 18.42 19.41
CA ALA A 193 19.06 19.11 19.89
C ALA A 193 20.09 19.25 18.75
N TYR A 194 20.84 20.35 18.74
CA TYR A 194 21.91 20.56 17.78
C TYR A 194 22.94 19.42 17.89
N ASN A 195 23.38 18.90 16.73
CA ASN A 195 24.40 17.86 16.62
C ASN A 195 23.99 16.47 17.18
N GLU A 196 22.69 16.22 17.36
CA GLU A 196 22.17 14.93 17.77
C GLU A 196 22.03 13.96 16.58
N THR A 197 22.31 12.68 16.84
CA THR A 197 22.15 11.60 15.86
C THR A 197 20.82 10.90 16.13
N PHE A 198 20.06 10.68 15.07
CA PHE A 198 18.79 9.98 15.07
C PHE A 198 18.89 8.70 14.24
N PHE A 199 18.22 7.66 14.72
CA PHE A 199 18.05 6.37 14.07
C PHE A 199 16.59 6.22 13.70
N LEU A 200 16.32 6.25 12.39
CA LEU A 200 15.00 6.08 11.81
C LEU A 200 14.88 4.66 11.26
N TYR A 201 13.93 3.91 11.80
CA TYR A 201 13.51 2.60 11.29
C TYR A 201 12.19 2.74 10.56
N TYR A 202 12.13 2.29 9.30
CA TYR A 202 10.92 2.38 8.49
C TYR A 202 10.75 1.19 7.56
N TRP A 203 9.51 1.00 7.14
CA TRP A 203 9.11 -0.05 6.21
C TRP A 203 9.00 0.52 4.79
N VAL A 204 9.55 -0.21 3.83
CA VAL A 204 9.30 0.01 2.40
C VAL A 204 8.67 -1.21 1.76
N THR A 205 7.99 -1.02 0.64
CA THR A 205 7.35 -2.09 -0.14
C THR A 205 7.55 -1.85 -1.63
N ASN A 206 7.45 -2.91 -2.45
CA ASN A 206 7.53 -2.77 -3.91
C ASN A 206 6.18 -2.42 -4.58
N SER A 207 5.11 -2.21 -3.80
CA SER A 207 3.82 -1.70 -4.29
C SER A 207 3.30 -2.49 -5.50
N ILE A 208 2.85 -1.82 -6.56
CA ILE A 208 2.31 -2.39 -7.79
C ILE A 208 3.29 -3.34 -8.50
N HIS A 209 4.61 -3.11 -8.37
CA HIS A 209 5.64 -3.94 -9.00
C HIS A 209 5.78 -5.32 -8.33
N ALA A 210 5.21 -5.49 -7.13
CA ALA A 210 5.16 -6.77 -6.44
C ALA A 210 3.95 -7.62 -6.84
N ASN A 211 3.02 -7.11 -7.65
CA ASN A 211 1.84 -7.87 -8.07
C ASN A 211 2.18 -8.86 -9.18
N GLY A 212 1.45 -9.98 -9.22
CA GLY A 212 1.57 -10.95 -10.31
C GLY A 212 2.77 -11.90 -10.17
N ILE A 213 3.45 -11.97 -9.03
CA ILE A 213 4.46 -13.01 -8.79
C ILE A 213 3.74 -14.35 -8.73
N TYR A 214 4.06 -15.25 -9.65
CA TYR A 214 3.33 -16.50 -9.83
C TYR A 214 3.35 -17.41 -8.58
N ALA A 215 2.25 -18.14 -8.40
CA ALA A 215 2.20 -19.27 -7.49
C ALA A 215 3.29 -20.29 -7.87
N GLY A 216 3.92 -20.90 -6.86
CA GLY A 216 5.04 -21.81 -7.00
C GLY A 216 6.42 -21.15 -7.00
N THR A 217 6.50 -19.82 -7.06
CA THR A 217 7.79 -19.10 -7.02
C THR A 217 8.50 -19.37 -5.69
N LYS A 218 9.76 -19.81 -5.77
CA LYS A 218 10.61 -20.07 -4.60
C LYS A 218 11.12 -18.76 -4.00
N LEU A 219 11.06 -18.64 -2.68
CA LEU A 219 11.52 -17.46 -1.96
C LEU A 219 12.89 -17.71 -1.34
N ASN A 220 13.74 -16.68 -1.39
CA ASN A 220 15.04 -16.69 -0.72
C ASN A 220 14.90 -16.24 0.74
N ILE A 221 15.54 -16.99 1.64
CA ILE A 221 15.48 -16.74 3.08
C ILE A 221 16.65 -15.84 3.46
N TYR A 222 16.36 -14.58 3.79
CA TYR A 222 17.37 -13.62 4.22
C TYR A 222 17.64 -13.68 5.73
N LYS A 223 16.60 -13.95 6.53
CA LYS A 223 16.67 -14.12 7.99
C LYS A 223 15.85 -15.33 8.39
N GLY A 224 16.40 -16.20 9.25
CA GLY A 224 15.70 -17.38 9.77
C GLY A 224 16.50 -18.67 9.60
N SER A 225 17.48 -18.89 10.49
CA SER A 225 18.35 -20.08 10.47
C SER A 225 17.61 -21.41 10.68
N GLN A 226 16.37 -21.37 11.17
CA GLN A 226 15.56 -22.56 11.44
C GLN A 226 14.79 -23.08 10.23
N LEU A 227 14.73 -22.29 9.15
CA LEU A 227 14.03 -22.68 7.92
C LEU A 227 15.01 -23.33 6.95
N LYS A 228 14.60 -24.44 6.33
CA LYS A 228 15.40 -25.10 5.30
C LYS A 228 15.47 -24.19 4.07
N SER A 229 16.68 -23.88 3.61
CA SER A 229 16.86 -23.07 2.40
C SER A 229 16.16 -23.72 1.20
N GLY A 230 15.42 -22.92 0.43
CA GLY A 230 14.68 -23.37 -0.75
C GLY A 230 13.38 -24.16 -0.49
N SER A 231 12.94 -24.32 0.77
CA SER A 231 11.66 -24.98 1.08
C SER A 231 10.45 -24.04 0.97
N VAL A 232 10.68 -22.73 0.96
CA VAL A 232 9.61 -21.72 0.96
C VAL A 232 9.22 -21.37 -0.48
N HIS A 233 7.93 -21.46 -0.78
CA HIS A 233 7.37 -21.11 -2.07
C HIS A 233 6.00 -20.46 -1.89
N LEU A 234 5.57 -19.67 -2.88
CA LEU A 234 4.25 -19.06 -2.89
C LEU A 234 3.18 -20.09 -3.24
N LEU A 235 2.08 -20.14 -2.49
CA LEU A 235 0.92 -20.97 -2.81
C LEU A 235 -0.06 -20.25 -3.75
N THR A 236 -0.12 -18.93 -3.65
CA THR A 236 -0.98 -18.05 -4.45
C THR A 236 -0.15 -16.96 -5.09
N ALA A 237 -0.63 -16.41 -6.20
CA ALA A 237 0.00 -15.25 -6.80
C ALA A 237 -0.07 -14.03 -5.86
N THR A 238 0.95 -13.18 -5.88
CA THR A 238 0.93 -11.94 -5.08
C THR A 238 -0.03 -10.92 -5.68
N THR A 239 -0.84 -10.32 -4.83
CA THR A 239 -1.84 -9.31 -5.23
C THR A 239 -1.97 -8.24 -4.14
N GLY A 240 -2.59 -7.11 -4.48
CA GLY A 240 -2.96 -6.07 -3.51
C GLY A 240 -1.99 -4.90 -3.38
N GLY A 241 -0.87 -4.90 -4.10
CA GLY A 241 0.02 -3.74 -4.23
C GLY A 241 -0.71 -2.59 -4.94
N LYS A 242 -0.77 -1.42 -4.30
CA LYS A 242 -1.40 -0.21 -4.85
C LYS A 242 -0.42 0.96 -4.74
N ASN A 243 -0.33 1.75 -5.80
CA ASN A 243 0.46 2.98 -5.78
C ASN A 243 -0.14 4.02 -4.85
N VAL A 244 0.72 4.97 -4.47
CA VAL A 244 0.32 6.14 -3.71
C VAL A 244 -0.74 6.90 -4.50
N LEU A 245 -1.71 7.47 -3.77
CA LEU A 245 -2.79 8.23 -4.38
C LEU A 245 -2.23 9.45 -5.17
N GLU A 246 -2.64 9.54 -6.43
CA GLU A 246 -2.32 10.66 -7.32
C GLU A 246 -2.97 11.97 -6.82
N PRO A 247 -2.35 13.14 -7.08
CA PRO A 247 -2.89 14.43 -6.65
C PRO A 247 -4.31 14.72 -7.14
N SER A 248 -4.64 14.31 -8.37
CA SER A 248 -5.99 14.43 -8.93
C SER A 248 -7.04 13.68 -8.11
N ARG A 249 -6.65 12.58 -7.46
CA ARG A 249 -7.54 11.72 -6.67
C ARG A 249 -7.60 12.11 -5.19
N HIS A 250 -6.77 13.05 -4.73
CA HIS A 250 -6.86 13.56 -3.35
C HIS A 250 -8.22 14.19 -3.06
N ILE A 251 -8.83 14.86 -4.05
CA ILE A 251 -10.17 15.45 -3.90
C ILE A 251 -11.21 14.35 -3.63
N ASP A 252 -11.14 13.23 -4.34
CA ASP A 252 -12.08 12.12 -4.17
C ASP A 252 -11.88 11.41 -2.84
N ALA A 253 -10.62 11.21 -2.42
CA ALA A 253 -10.32 10.67 -1.10
C ALA A 253 -10.78 11.59 0.03
N TRP A 254 -10.62 12.90 -0.14
CA TRP A 254 -11.08 13.87 0.84
C TRP A 254 -12.62 13.91 0.90
N LYS A 255 -13.30 13.91 -0.25
CA LYS A 255 -14.77 13.76 -0.32
C LYS A 255 -15.24 12.49 0.38
N TYR A 256 -14.62 11.34 0.10
CA TYR A 256 -14.93 10.07 0.76
C TYR A 256 -14.74 10.15 2.29
N ALA A 257 -13.59 10.66 2.75
CA ALA A 257 -13.28 10.78 4.17
C ALA A 257 -14.27 11.69 4.90
N SER A 258 -14.67 12.79 4.26
CA SER A 258 -15.59 13.78 4.83
C SER A 258 -17.04 13.31 4.83
N LEU A 259 -17.47 12.58 3.79
CA LEU A 259 -18.83 12.07 3.66
C LEU A 259 -19.06 10.87 4.59
N THR A 260 -18.16 9.88 4.53
CA THR A 260 -18.41 8.55 5.12
C THR A 260 -17.89 8.40 6.54
N HIS A 261 -16.94 9.23 6.98
CA HIS A 261 -16.24 9.05 8.27
C HIS A 261 -15.74 7.59 8.46
N ASN A 262 -15.29 6.97 7.35
CA ASN A 262 -14.89 5.56 7.27
C ASN A 262 -15.99 4.51 7.58
N LYS A 263 -17.27 4.87 7.51
CA LYS A 263 -18.41 3.96 7.67
C LYS A 263 -19.29 3.97 6.43
N ILE A 264 -19.76 2.80 6.00
CA ILE A 264 -20.69 2.67 4.88
C ILE A 264 -22.10 2.46 5.44
N VAL A 265 -22.99 3.41 5.18
CA VAL A 265 -24.39 3.37 5.65
C VAL A 265 -25.35 3.57 4.48
N THR A 266 -25.10 4.58 3.64
CA THR A 266 -25.99 5.00 2.56
C THR A 266 -25.52 4.49 1.19
N ALA A 267 -26.40 4.54 0.19
CA ALA A 267 -26.04 4.24 -1.18
C ALA A 267 -24.96 5.20 -1.73
N GLU A 268 -24.93 6.45 -1.26
CA GLU A 268 -23.91 7.41 -1.70
C GLU A 268 -22.55 7.10 -1.09
N ASP A 269 -22.51 6.60 0.15
CA ASP A 269 -21.27 6.11 0.78
C ASP A 269 -20.67 4.94 -0.01
N ILE A 270 -21.52 4.04 -0.52
CA ILE A 270 -21.10 2.93 -1.38
C ILE A 270 -20.45 3.45 -2.67
N LYS A 271 -21.09 4.42 -3.36
CA LYS A 271 -20.51 5.02 -4.57
C LYS A 271 -19.19 5.70 -4.29
N ALA A 272 -19.14 6.54 -3.25
CA ALA A 272 -17.93 7.25 -2.84
C ALA A 272 -16.80 6.26 -2.50
N PHE A 273 -17.12 5.14 -1.84
CA PHE A 273 -16.15 4.08 -1.54
C PHE A 273 -15.60 3.41 -2.81
N CYS A 274 -16.47 3.04 -3.75
CA CYS A 274 -16.05 2.41 -5.01
C CYS A 274 -15.17 3.36 -5.84
N ILE A 275 -15.51 4.65 -5.92
CA ILE A 275 -14.71 5.67 -6.62
C ILE A 275 -13.36 5.88 -5.91
N HIS A 276 -13.35 5.89 -4.58
CA HIS A 276 -12.11 5.99 -3.81
C HIS A 276 -11.17 4.78 -4.05
N GLU A 277 -11.69 3.55 -4.01
CA GLU A 277 -10.86 2.34 -4.12
C GLU A 277 -10.42 2.00 -5.55
N LEU A 278 -11.26 2.24 -6.56
CA LEU A 278 -11.02 1.86 -7.97
C LEU A 278 -10.65 3.04 -8.88
N GLY A 279 -11.24 4.21 -8.67
CA GLY A 279 -10.87 5.44 -9.38
C GLY A 279 -11.05 5.40 -10.87
N SER A 280 -9.95 5.68 -11.58
CA SER A 280 -9.91 5.74 -13.05
C SER A 280 -10.28 4.42 -13.73
N LYS A 281 -10.21 3.30 -13.01
CA LYS A 281 -10.61 1.98 -13.54
C LYS A 281 -12.11 1.86 -13.80
N ILE A 282 -12.94 2.70 -13.18
CA ILE A 282 -14.41 2.66 -13.30
C ILE A 282 -14.97 3.93 -13.92
N GLU A 283 -15.99 3.79 -14.75
CA GLU A 283 -16.72 4.91 -15.36
C GLU A 283 -17.91 5.32 -14.49
N SER A 284 -18.69 4.35 -14.00
CA SER A 284 -19.87 4.62 -13.19
C SER A 284 -20.18 3.48 -12.21
N VAL A 285 -20.90 3.84 -11.14
CA VAL A 285 -21.36 2.92 -10.10
C VAL A 285 -22.87 3.06 -9.97
N SER A 286 -23.60 1.97 -10.20
CA SER A 286 -25.05 1.91 -10.00
C SER A 286 -25.40 0.90 -8.91
N ILE A 287 -26.41 1.23 -8.10
CA ILE A 287 -26.78 0.44 -6.93
C ILE A 287 -28.22 -0.01 -7.10
N ARG A 288 -28.46 -1.32 -6.94
CA ARG A 288 -29.78 -1.93 -7.02
C ARG A 288 -30.03 -2.81 -5.80
N LYS A 289 -31.31 -3.08 -5.52
CA LYS A 289 -31.72 -4.06 -4.52
C LYS A 289 -31.85 -5.41 -5.23
N GLY A 290 -31.07 -6.39 -4.78
CA GLY A 290 -31.06 -7.73 -5.33
C GLY A 290 -31.37 -8.80 -4.28
N LEU A 291 -31.27 -10.04 -4.70
CA LEU A 291 -31.42 -11.23 -3.85
C LEU A 291 -30.21 -12.14 -4.09
N ILE A 292 -29.54 -12.56 -3.02
CA ILE A 292 -28.51 -13.60 -3.06
C ILE A 292 -29.00 -14.89 -2.39
N ALA A 293 -28.46 -16.03 -2.80
CA ALA A 293 -28.63 -17.27 -2.05
C ALA A 293 -27.87 -17.15 -0.71
N SER A 294 -28.50 -17.52 0.41
CA SER A 294 -27.82 -17.53 1.71
C SER A 294 -26.71 -18.57 1.74
N THR A 295 -25.66 -18.30 2.51
CA THR A 295 -24.63 -19.28 2.86
C THR A 295 -25.16 -20.35 3.83
N HIS A 296 -26.27 -20.09 4.52
CA HIS A 296 -26.89 -21.05 5.43
C HIS A 296 -27.91 -21.95 4.70
N PRO A 297 -27.80 -23.29 4.83
CA PRO A 297 -28.68 -24.24 4.12
C PRO A 297 -30.16 -24.15 4.53
N LYS A 298 -30.47 -23.47 5.65
CA LYS A 298 -31.85 -23.24 6.14
C LYS A 298 -32.42 -21.88 5.77
N GLN A 299 -31.65 -21.03 5.10
CA GLN A 299 -32.10 -19.71 4.63
C GLN A 299 -32.07 -19.73 3.10
N GLY A 300 -33.19 -19.35 2.48
CA GLY A 300 -33.30 -19.28 1.02
C GLY A 300 -32.64 -18.02 0.45
N LEU A 301 -33.40 -17.23 -0.27
CA LEU A 301 -32.95 -15.96 -0.83
C LEU A 301 -32.93 -14.86 0.24
N VAL A 302 -31.81 -14.16 0.37
CA VAL A 302 -31.63 -13.04 1.29
C VAL A 302 -31.48 -11.75 0.48
N ARG A 303 -32.09 -10.67 0.97
CA ARG A 303 -31.95 -9.34 0.38
C ARG A 303 -30.50 -8.90 0.39
N CYS A 304 -30.01 -8.45 -0.76
CA CYS A 304 -28.67 -7.88 -0.91
C CYS A 304 -28.70 -6.53 -1.62
N VAL A 305 -27.64 -5.77 -1.43
CA VAL A 305 -27.36 -4.58 -2.24
C VAL A 305 -26.43 -5.00 -3.37
N GLU A 306 -26.90 -4.88 -4.60
CA GLU A 306 -26.11 -5.13 -5.80
C GLU A 306 -25.42 -3.85 -6.24
N VAL A 307 -24.10 -3.91 -6.35
CA VAL A 307 -23.24 -2.81 -6.80
C VAL A 307 -22.71 -3.17 -8.17
N LEU A 308 -23.22 -2.47 -9.18
CA LEU A 308 -22.90 -2.67 -10.59
C LEU A 308 -21.84 -1.64 -10.99
N LEU A 309 -20.65 -2.13 -11.34
CA LEU A 309 -19.51 -1.33 -11.75
C LEU A 309 -19.33 -1.41 -13.27
N LYS A 310 -19.24 -0.26 -13.93
CA LYS A 310 -18.91 -0.19 -15.36
C LYS A 310 -17.42 0.11 -15.55
N LYS A 311 -16.72 -0.71 -16.35
CA LYS A 311 -15.29 -0.51 -16.65
C LYS A 311 -15.08 0.76 -17.47
N ASN A 312 -13.95 1.42 -17.26
CA ASN A 312 -13.52 2.48 -18.15
C ASN A 312 -12.95 1.88 -19.45
N ALA A 313 -13.34 2.43 -20.60
CA ALA A 313 -12.97 1.94 -21.93
C ALA A 313 -11.44 1.93 -22.17
N SER A 314 -10.69 2.79 -21.48
CA SER A 314 -9.23 2.87 -21.59
C SER A 314 -8.47 1.76 -20.86
N ASP A 315 -9.05 1.16 -19.81
CA ASP A 315 -8.45 0.05 -19.03
C ASP A 315 -8.97 -1.34 -19.46
N ALA A 316 -10.01 -1.38 -20.30
CA ALA A 316 -10.65 -2.62 -20.75
C ALA A 316 -9.73 -3.55 -21.56
N ALA A 317 -8.64 -3.02 -22.13
CA ALA A 317 -7.72 -3.77 -22.99
C ALA A 317 -6.55 -4.45 -22.25
N ALA A 318 -6.31 -4.15 -20.97
CA ALA A 318 -5.02 -4.42 -20.33
C ALA A 318 -5.05 -5.32 -19.08
N SER A 319 -6.22 -5.69 -18.54
CA SER A 319 -6.30 -6.47 -17.30
C SER A 319 -7.08 -7.77 -17.50
N ASP A 320 -6.44 -8.88 -17.11
CA ASP A 320 -7.02 -10.22 -17.19
C ASP A 320 -8.29 -10.32 -16.34
N GLN A 321 -9.29 -11.05 -16.83
CA GLN A 321 -10.57 -11.25 -16.13
C GLN A 321 -10.36 -11.81 -14.70
N THR A 322 -9.30 -12.58 -14.48
CA THR A 322 -8.91 -13.14 -13.19
C THR A 322 -8.44 -12.08 -12.18
N GLU A 323 -7.76 -11.02 -12.62
CA GLU A 323 -7.34 -9.92 -11.76
C GLU A 323 -8.54 -9.13 -11.25
N TRP A 324 -9.51 -8.87 -12.15
CA TRP A 324 -10.76 -8.21 -11.80
C TRP A 324 -11.56 -9.01 -10.78
N ASP A 325 -11.65 -10.33 -10.92
CA ASP A 325 -12.34 -11.17 -9.93
C ASP A 325 -11.73 -11.08 -8.54
N VAL A 326 -10.39 -10.99 -8.45
CA VAL A 326 -9.68 -10.81 -7.17
C VAL A 326 -9.92 -9.42 -6.60
N GLU A 327 -9.86 -8.37 -7.42
CA GLU A 327 -10.13 -6.99 -6.99
C GLU A 327 -11.57 -6.81 -6.52
N LEU A 328 -12.55 -7.40 -7.22
CA LEU A 328 -13.97 -7.35 -6.86
C LEU A 328 -14.23 -8.08 -5.53
N LYS A 329 -13.65 -9.26 -5.31
CA LYS A 329 -13.73 -9.97 -4.03
C LYS A 329 -13.12 -9.16 -2.89
N SER A 330 -11.94 -8.58 -3.13
CA SER A 330 -11.27 -7.71 -2.15
C SER A 330 -12.11 -6.47 -1.83
N LEU A 331 -12.71 -5.84 -2.85
CA LEU A 331 -13.62 -4.71 -2.66
C LEU A 331 -14.84 -5.12 -1.83
N GLN A 332 -15.49 -6.22 -2.17
CA GLN A 332 -16.64 -6.73 -1.43
C GLN A 332 -16.30 -6.97 0.05
N SER A 333 -15.20 -7.68 0.34
CA SER A 333 -14.77 -7.92 1.73
C SER A 333 -14.49 -6.62 2.49
N LYS A 334 -13.87 -5.62 1.84
CA LYS A 334 -13.66 -4.30 2.47
C LYS A 334 -14.97 -3.56 2.73
N MET A 335 -15.94 -3.66 1.83
CA MET A 335 -17.26 -3.04 2.00
C MET A 335 -18.03 -3.67 3.15
N GLU A 336 -18.02 -5.00 3.24
CA GLU A 336 -18.66 -5.76 4.32
C GLU A 336 -18.04 -5.39 5.68
N LEU A 337 -16.71 -5.31 5.77
CA LEU A 337 -16.00 -4.90 6.99
C LEU A 337 -16.32 -3.47 7.45
N ARG A 338 -16.57 -2.55 6.51
CA ARG A 338 -16.89 -1.14 6.81
C ARG A 338 -18.39 -0.87 6.93
N SER A 339 -19.22 -1.87 6.63
CA SER A 339 -20.67 -1.75 6.73
C SER A 339 -21.10 -1.84 8.19
N SER A 340 -21.86 -0.85 8.65
CA SER A 340 -22.40 -0.85 10.00
C SER A 340 -23.63 -1.77 10.17
N LEU A 341 -24.23 -2.25 9.08
CA LEU A 341 -25.56 -2.86 9.06
C LEU A 341 -25.59 -4.36 8.71
N ASN A 342 -24.46 -5.07 8.72
CA ASN A 342 -24.37 -6.47 8.24
C ASN A 342 -25.09 -6.64 6.88
N LEU A 343 -24.95 -5.65 6.00
CA LEU A 343 -25.58 -5.66 4.69
C LEU A 343 -24.87 -6.71 3.83
N ASN A 344 -25.66 -7.65 3.30
CA ASN A 344 -25.16 -8.53 2.25
C ASN A 344 -24.95 -7.70 0.99
N MET A 345 -23.72 -7.64 0.50
CA MET A 345 -23.37 -6.87 -0.69
C MET A 345 -22.88 -7.82 -1.78
N LYS A 346 -23.25 -7.53 -3.02
CA LYS A 346 -22.75 -8.27 -4.17
C LYS A 346 -22.22 -7.25 -5.17
N VAL A 347 -20.91 -7.32 -5.43
CA VAL A 347 -20.27 -6.47 -6.43
C VAL A 347 -20.23 -7.23 -7.75
N LEU A 348 -20.75 -6.60 -8.80
CA LEU A 348 -20.84 -7.16 -10.14
C LEU A 348 -20.24 -6.18 -11.13
N LEU A 349 -19.52 -6.73 -12.11
CA LEU A 349 -19.05 -5.97 -13.24
C LEU A 349 -20.09 -6.02 -14.35
N VAL A 350 -20.43 -4.87 -14.92
CA VAL A 350 -21.26 -4.73 -16.12
C VAL A 350 -20.36 -4.29 -17.27
N GLU A 351 -20.56 -4.89 -18.45
CA GLU A 351 -19.87 -4.50 -19.68
C GLU A 351 -20.20 -3.06 -20.12
#